data_AF-A0A3A6PXZ0-F1
#
_entry.id   AF-A0A3A6PXZ0-F1
#
_cell.length_a   1.000
_cell.length_b   1.000
_cell.length_c   1.000
_cell.angle_alpha   90.00
_cell.angle_beta   90.00
_cell.angle_gamma   90.00
#
_symmetry.space_group_name_H-M   'P 1'
#
loop_
_entity.id
_entity.type
_entity.pdbx_description
1 polymer ?
#
loop_
_entity_poly.entity_id
_entity_poly.type
_entity_poly.pdbx_seq_one_letter_code
_entity_poly.pdbx_strand_id
1 'polypeptide(L)'
;MALTDEHFLSSDESITARTIVYGLVQDCGNTQQIKNIGEVIGDLKTILVSNQHLKNERVVLLHYQDVESGAITFTFKEFSTHFEKIIDFLDGEDIVLFQVEINFGICFEFEEHNYLKTVWGV
;
A
#
# COMPACT_ATOMS: atom_id res chain seq x y z
N MET A 1 10.11 -13.49 -7.46
CA MET A 1 10.94 -13.43 -6.25
C MET A 1 10.43 -14.47 -5.27
N ALA A 2 11.30 -15.22 -4.60
CA ALA A 2 10.88 -16.07 -3.49
C ALA A 2 10.97 -15.24 -2.20
N LEU A 3 9.88 -15.17 -1.43
CA LEU A 3 9.87 -14.49 -0.13
C LEU A 3 10.60 -15.36 0.90
N THR A 4 11.37 -14.73 1.76
CA THR A 4 12.04 -15.35 2.92
C THR A 4 11.57 -14.67 4.20
N ASP A 5 11.83 -15.28 5.36
CA ASP A 5 11.40 -14.76 6.68
C ASP A 5 11.81 -13.30 6.92
N GLU A 6 12.94 -12.85 6.37
CA GLU A 6 13.42 -11.46 6.47
C GLU A 6 12.51 -10.41 5.81
N HIS A 7 11.59 -10.87 4.95
CA HIS A 7 10.60 -10.00 4.32
C HIS A 7 9.40 -9.77 5.22
N PHE A 8 9.18 -10.58 6.25
CA PHE A 8 8.01 -10.46 7.10
C PHE A 8 8.35 -9.61 8.33
N LEU A 9 7.53 -8.61 8.60
CA LEU A 9 7.59 -7.92 9.89
C LEU A 9 7.15 -8.89 10.99
N SER A 10 7.70 -8.73 12.18
CA SER A 10 7.17 -9.41 13.37
C SER A 10 5.72 -8.96 13.65
N SER A 11 5.00 -9.72 14.47
CA SER A 11 3.62 -9.36 14.86
C SER A 11 3.55 -7.97 15.52
N ASP A 12 4.49 -7.66 16.41
CA ASP A 12 4.53 -6.36 17.11
C ASP A 12 4.81 -5.20 16.16
N GLU A 13 5.74 -5.38 15.20
CA GLU A 13 6.01 -4.39 14.15
C GLU A 13 4.81 -4.19 13.24
N SER A 14 4.12 -5.26 12.86
CA SER A 14 2.91 -5.21 12.03
C SER A 14 1.78 -4.43 12.71
N ILE A 15 1.55 -4.67 14.00
CA ILE A 15 0.55 -3.95 14.81
C ILE A 15 0.90 -2.47 14.92
N THR A 16 2.17 -2.16 15.20
CA THR A 16 2.66 -0.79 15.34
C THR A 16 2.49 -0.01 14.04
N ALA A 17 2.93 -0.60 12.92
CA ALA A 17 2.78 -0.04 11.59
C ALA A 17 1.31 0.25 11.26
N ARG A 18 0.42 -0.71 11.49
CA ARG A 18 -1.01 -0.57 11.23
C ARG A 18 -1.62 0.60 12.01
N THR A 19 -1.26 0.73 13.30
CA THR A 19 -1.78 1.80 14.16
C THR A 19 -1.37 3.19 13.66
N ILE A 20 -0.11 3.36 13.23
CA ILE A 20 0.38 4.63 12.70
C ILE A 20 -0.31 4.96 11.38
N VAL A 21 -0.38 4.00 10.47
CA VAL A 21 -1.02 4.15 9.16
C VAL A 21 -2.50 4.49 9.31
N TYR A 22 -3.21 3.86 10.25
CA TYR A 22 -4.62 4.13 10.50
C TYR A 22 -4.87 5.60 10.88
N GLY A 23 -4.02 6.15 11.77
CA GLY A 23 -4.07 7.57 12.11
C GLY A 23 -3.85 8.47 10.89
N LEU A 24 -2.84 8.16 10.07
CA LEU A 24 -2.54 8.93 8.86
C LEU A 24 -3.66 8.89 7.83
N VAL A 25 -4.25 7.72 7.57
CA VAL A 25 -5.35 7.59 6.60
C VAL A 25 -6.59 8.35 7.09
N GLN A 26 -6.93 8.27 8.37
CA GLN A 26 -8.05 9.04 8.94
C GLN A 26 -7.83 10.56 8.88
N ASP A 27 -6.59 11.01 9.12
CA ASP A 27 -6.25 12.43 9.10
C ASP A 27 -6.05 12.99 7.68
N CYS A 28 -5.74 12.12 6.71
CA CYS A 28 -5.62 12.47 5.31
C CYS A 28 -6.99 12.65 4.65
N GLY A 29 -7.55 13.86 4.73
CA GLY A 29 -8.78 14.27 4.04
C GLY A 29 -8.72 14.30 2.50
N ASN A 30 -7.76 13.61 1.87
CA ASN A 30 -7.53 13.53 0.42
C ASN A 30 -7.92 12.16 -0.17
N THR A 31 -8.85 11.44 0.47
CA THR A 31 -9.40 10.19 -0.06
C THR A 31 -10.16 10.45 -1.37
N GLN A 32 -9.77 9.74 -2.43
CA GLN A 32 -10.39 9.82 -3.74
C GLN A 32 -11.19 8.55 -4.02
N GLN A 33 -12.45 8.71 -4.44
CA GLN A 33 -13.28 7.60 -4.88
C GLN A 33 -13.03 7.31 -6.37
N ILE A 34 -12.76 6.04 -6.68
CA ILE A 34 -12.44 5.52 -7.99
C ILE A 34 -13.44 4.41 -8.33
N LYS A 35 -14.00 4.46 -9.55
CA LYS A 35 -15.16 3.62 -9.91
C LYS A 35 -14.80 2.24 -10.41
N ASN A 36 -13.57 2.04 -10.89
CA ASN A 36 -13.13 0.76 -11.43
C ASN A 36 -11.62 0.56 -11.24
N ILE A 37 -11.21 -0.70 -11.24
CA ILE A 37 -9.83 -1.12 -11.04
C ILE A 37 -8.88 -0.58 -12.13
N GLY A 38 -9.38 -0.36 -13.35
CA GLY A 38 -8.57 0.20 -14.46
C GLY A 38 -8.11 1.63 -14.19
N GLU A 39 -8.98 2.46 -13.62
CA GLU A 39 -8.63 3.82 -13.16
C GLU A 39 -7.63 3.78 -12.00
N VAL A 40 -7.77 2.83 -11.07
CA VAL A 40 -6.80 2.61 -9.99
C VAL A 40 -5.42 2.29 -10.56
N ILE A 41 -5.33 1.36 -11.51
CA ILE A 41 -4.08 0.98 -12.17
C ILE A 41 -3.44 2.16 -12.91
N GLY A 42 -4.24 2.95 -13.64
CA GLY A 42 -3.75 4.12 -14.38
C GLY A 42 -3.19 5.21 -13.47
N ASP A 43 -3.87 5.49 -12.36
CA ASP A 43 -3.43 6.45 -11.36
C ASP A 43 -2.16 5.96 -10.63
N LEU A 44 -2.13 4.69 -10.22
CA LEU A 44 -0.94 4.06 -9.65
C LEU A 44 0.28 4.19 -10.55
N LYS A 45 0.15 3.94 -11.86
CA LYS A 45 1.26 4.15 -12.81
C LYS A 45 1.81 5.56 -12.72
N THR A 46 0.94 6.56 -12.63
CA THR A 46 1.33 7.97 -12.54
C THR A 46 2.07 8.27 -11.24
N ILE A 47 1.56 7.77 -10.11
CA ILE A 47 2.20 7.92 -8.79
C ILE A 47 3.57 7.25 -8.79
N LEU A 48 3.66 6.00 -9.27
CA LEU A 48 4.90 5.23 -9.27
C LEU A 48 5.97 5.85 -10.18
N VAL A 49 5.58 6.40 -11.34
CA VAL A 49 6.50 7.12 -12.24
C VAL A 49 6.98 8.43 -11.60
N SER A 50 6.12 9.14 -10.88
CA SER A 50 6.49 10.39 -10.20
C SER A 50 7.42 10.16 -9.00
N ASN A 51 7.36 8.97 -8.40
CA ASN A 51 8.10 8.59 -7.20
C ASN A 51 9.31 7.67 -7.45
N GLN A 52 9.89 7.70 -8.67
CA GLN A 52 11.06 6.87 -9.01
C GLN A 52 12.32 7.13 -8.16
N HIS A 53 12.37 8.26 -7.46
CA HIS A 53 13.43 8.55 -6.50
C HIS A 53 13.42 7.57 -5.31
N LEU A 54 12.27 6.99 -4.98
CA LEU A 54 12.09 6.00 -3.91
C LEU A 54 12.46 4.56 -4.31
N LYS A 55 12.94 4.31 -5.55
CA LYS A 55 13.10 2.94 -6.09
C LYS A 55 13.88 1.94 -5.21
N ASN A 56 14.85 2.42 -4.42
CA ASN A 56 15.66 1.57 -3.54
C ASN A 56 15.17 1.56 -2.09
N GLU A 57 14.16 2.37 -1.77
CA GLU A 57 13.57 2.45 -0.45
C GLU A 57 12.82 1.17 -0.13
N ARG A 58 12.89 0.78 1.15
CA ARG A 58 12.05 -0.29 1.68
C ARG A 58 10.63 0.24 1.89
N VAL A 59 9.69 -0.52 1.38
CA VAL A 59 8.25 -0.34 1.57
C VAL A 59 7.68 -1.52 2.32
N VAL A 60 6.58 -1.27 3.00
CA VAL A 60 5.79 -2.25 3.72
C VAL A 60 4.44 -2.34 3.02
N LEU A 61 3.97 -3.56 2.79
CA LEU A 61 2.63 -3.89 2.35
C LEU A 61 1.93 -4.62 3.49
N LEU A 62 0.75 -4.15 3.88
CA LEU A 62 -0.07 -4.82 4.89
C LEU A 62 -1.55 -4.71 4.54
N HIS A 63 -2.32 -5.65 5.09
CA HIS A 63 -3.77 -5.56 5.06
C HIS A 63 -4.24 -4.56 6.12
N TYR A 64 -5.05 -3.60 5.69
CA TYR A 64 -5.48 -2.46 6.50
C TYR A 64 -6.42 -2.89 7.65
N GLN A 65 -7.47 -3.67 7.34
CA GLN A 65 -8.48 -4.09 8.32
C GLN A 65 -8.18 -5.43 9.01
N ASP A 66 -7.51 -6.38 8.35
CA ASP A 66 -7.22 -7.68 8.95
C ASP A 66 -6.03 -7.59 9.90
N VAL A 67 -6.30 -7.74 11.20
CA VAL A 67 -5.30 -7.70 12.27
C VAL A 67 -4.45 -8.97 12.36
N GLU A 68 -4.96 -10.10 11.87
CA GLU A 68 -4.27 -11.39 11.86
C GLU A 68 -3.30 -11.50 10.66
N SER A 69 -3.55 -10.70 9.62
CA SER A 69 -2.63 -10.55 8.49
C SER A 69 -1.29 -9.93 8.93
N GLY A 70 -0.21 -10.57 8.52
CA GLY A 70 1.15 -10.05 8.65
C GLY A 70 1.46 -8.94 7.63
N ALA A 71 2.60 -8.29 7.80
CA ALA A 71 3.11 -7.29 6.87
C ALA A 71 4.36 -7.80 6.14
N ILE A 72 4.46 -7.47 4.85
CA ILE A 72 5.57 -7.86 3.98
C ILE A 72 6.38 -6.62 3.62
N THR A 73 7.69 -6.73 3.64
CA THR A 73 8.65 -5.69 3.29
C THR A 73 9.43 -6.06 2.05
N PHE A 74 9.59 -5.10 1.15
CA PHE A 74 10.30 -5.23 -0.11
C PHE A 74 10.71 -3.86 -0.60
N THR A 75 11.34 -3.76 -1.77
CA THR A 75 11.72 -2.47 -2.34
C THR A 75 10.58 -1.84 -3.14
N PHE A 76 10.53 -0.52 -3.19
CA PHE A 76 9.57 0.20 -4.04
C PHE A 76 9.67 -0.22 -5.52
N LYS A 77 10.88 -0.55 -5.99
CA LYS A 77 11.10 -1.08 -7.35
C LYS A 77 10.41 -2.43 -7.55
N GLU A 78 10.47 -3.33 -6.57
CA GLU A 78 9.79 -4.62 -6.65
C GLU A 78 8.28 -4.45 -6.68
N PHE A 79 7.72 -3.54 -5.87
CA PHE A 79 6.32 -3.13 -5.98
C PHE A 79 5.99 -2.66 -7.39
N SER A 80 6.75 -1.66 -7.87
CA SER A 80 6.50 -1.01 -9.16
C SER A 80 6.59 -1.96 -10.35
N THR A 81 7.37 -3.04 -10.22
CA THR A 81 7.51 -4.06 -11.27
C THR A 81 6.32 -5.03 -11.31
N HIS A 82 5.60 -5.19 -10.19
CA HIS A 82 4.57 -6.21 -10.01
C HIS A 82 3.20 -5.64 -9.59
N PHE A 83 3.04 -4.33 -9.50
CA PHE A 83 1.86 -3.70 -8.88
C PHE A 83 0.54 -4.13 -9.55
N GLU A 84 0.46 -4.26 -10.88
CA GLU A 84 -0.77 -4.73 -11.53
C GLU A 84 -1.19 -6.12 -11.03
N LYS A 85 -0.24 -7.05 -10.90
CA LYS A 85 -0.51 -8.40 -10.37
C LYS A 85 -0.84 -8.38 -8.88
N ILE A 86 -0.23 -7.47 -8.13
CA ILE A 86 -0.50 -7.30 -6.70
C ILE A 86 -1.94 -6.79 -6.55
N ILE A 87 -2.33 -5.76 -7.29
CA ILE A 87 -3.69 -5.22 -7.30
C ILE A 87 -4.72 -6.26 -7.76
N ASP A 88 -4.44 -7.01 -8.83
CA ASP A 88 -5.32 -8.09 -9.30
C ASP A 88 -5.47 -9.23 -8.26
N PHE A 89 -4.39 -9.57 -7.55
CA PHE A 89 -4.43 -10.58 -6.48
C PHE A 89 -5.25 -10.11 -5.27
N LEU A 90 -5.23 -8.80 -5.02
CA LEU A 90 -5.84 -8.15 -3.90
C LEU A 90 -7.28 -7.67 -4.17
N ASP A 91 -7.88 -8.11 -5.28
CA ASP A 91 -9.22 -7.70 -5.71
C ASP A 91 -10.27 -7.85 -4.58
N GLY A 92 -10.75 -6.71 -4.08
CA GLY A 92 -11.72 -6.63 -2.98
C GLY A 92 -11.15 -6.54 -1.56
N GLU A 93 -9.82 -6.51 -1.39
CA GLU A 93 -9.16 -6.38 -0.09
C GLU A 93 -8.71 -4.92 0.17
N ASP A 94 -8.57 -4.57 1.45
CA ASP A 94 -8.08 -3.25 1.87
C ASP A 94 -6.57 -3.31 2.16
N ILE A 95 -5.75 -2.59 1.39
CA ILE A 95 -4.30 -2.72 1.45
C ILE A 95 -3.63 -1.37 1.56
N VAL A 96 -2.56 -1.33 2.35
CA VAL A 96 -1.68 -0.18 2.42
C VAL A 96 -0.27 -0.55 2.01
N LEU A 97 0.30 0.26 1.12
CA LEU A 97 1.72 0.30 0.81
C LEU A 97 2.31 1.61 1.35
N PHE A 98 3.36 1.55 2.15
CA PHE A 98 4.02 2.76 2.66
C PHE A 98 5.53 2.57 2.80
N GLN A 99 6.28 3.66 2.71
CA GLN A 99 7.72 3.66 3.00
C GLN A 99 7.94 3.37 4.49
N VAL A 100 9.01 2.67 4.87
CA VAL A 100 9.31 2.38 6.29
C VAL A 100 9.38 3.64 7.17
N GLU A 101 9.87 4.75 6.62
CA GLU A 101 9.89 6.06 7.30
C GLU A 101 8.52 6.76 7.34
N ILE A 102 7.52 6.19 6.67
CA ILE A 102 6.12 6.63 6.61
C ILE A 102 5.94 8.03 5.97
N ASN A 103 6.98 8.53 5.32
CA ASN A 103 6.95 9.80 4.58
C ASN A 103 6.08 9.73 3.32
N PHE A 104 5.89 8.55 2.76
CA PHE A 104 5.09 8.27 1.59
C PHE A 104 4.24 7.02 1.80
N GLY A 105 3.01 7.03 1.28
CA GLY A 105 2.22 5.82 1.18
C GLY A 105 0.93 5.97 0.40
N ILE A 106 0.34 4.82 0.12
CA ILE A 106 -0.85 4.62 -0.68
C ILE A 106 -1.73 3.60 0.06
N CYS A 107 -2.95 3.99 0.39
CA CYS A 107 -3.98 3.12 0.93
C CYS A 107 -5.05 2.91 -0.13
N PHE A 108 -5.46 1.66 -0.33
CA PHE A 108 -6.59 1.25 -1.13
C PHE A 108 -7.61 0.57 -0.24
N GLU A 109 -8.86 1.04 -0.29
CA GLU A 109 -9.98 0.43 0.43
C GLU A 109 -11.07 0.09 -0.58
N PHE A 110 -11.72 -1.06 -0.40
CA PHE A 110 -12.85 -1.48 -1.21
C PHE A 110 -14.16 -1.25 -0.43
N GLU A 111 -14.96 -0.29 -0.87
CA GLU A 111 -16.21 0.09 -0.23
C GLU A 111 -17.39 0.01 -1.21
N GLU A 112 -18.34 -0.88 -0.94
CA GLU A 112 -19.63 -0.99 -1.64
C GLU A 112 -19.53 -0.88 -3.18
N HIS A 113 -18.59 -1.62 -3.79
CA HIS A 113 -18.32 -1.65 -5.25
C HIS A 113 -17.50 -0.46 -5.79
N ASN A 114 -16.92 0.37 -4.93
CA ASN A 114 -15.97 1.41 -5.30
C ASN A 114 -14.62 1.18 -4.63
N TYR A 115 -13.59 1.82 -5.19
CA TYR A 115 -12.26 1.85 -4.62
C TYR A 115 -12.03 3.23 -4.02
N LEU A 116 -11.69 3.31 -2.74
CA LEU A 116 -11.13 4.51 -2.14
C LEU A 116 -9.62 4.43 -2.20
N LYS A 117 -9.00 5.55 -2.57
CA LYS A 117 -7.55 5.70 -2.59
C LYS A 117 -7.16 6.89 -1.75
N THR A 118 -6.29 6.67 -0.77
CA THR A 118 -5.66 7.74 0.01
C THR A 118 -4.17 7.71 -0.26
N VAL A 119 -3.58 8.86 -0.63
CA VAL A 119 -2.14 8.98 -0.91
C VAL A 119 -1.58 10.12 -0.08
N TRP A 120 -0.42 9.91 0.52
CA TRP A 120 0.31 10.95 1.24
C TRP A 120 1.80 10.95 0.85
N GLY A 121 2.47 12.07 1.10
CA GLY A 121 3.88 12.22 0.77
C GLY A 121 4.18 12.44 -0.72
N VAL A 122 3.19 12.93 -1.48
CA VAL A 122 3.30 13.25 -2.91
C VAL A 122 3.78 14.68 -3.12
#